data_AF-A0A949IPP4-F1
#
_entry.id   AF-A0A949IPP4-F1
#
_cell.length_a   1.000
_cell.length_b   1.000
_cell.length_c   1.000
_cell.angle_alpha   90.00
_cell.angle_beta   90.00
_cell.angle_gamma   90.00
#
_symmetry.space_group_name_H-M   'P 1'
#
loop_
_entity.id
_entity.type
_entity.pdbx_description
1 polymer ?
#
loop_
_entity_poly.entity_id
_entity_poly.type
_entity_poly.pdbx_seq_one_letter_code
_entity_poly.pdbx_strand_id
1 'polypeptide(L)'
;MTDEMANPDDARGLILIEGLARQCLRCGKNLCMRQQVLNLALGVDDYLLCLFCLSEDNGKGPAELLASLGPYVQSRQCFYKEWRKYGSEAACPDPLGCLPKNCFSFT
;
A
#
# COMPACT_ATOMS: atom_id res chain seq x y z
N MET A 1 7.34 33.31 14.97
CA MET A 1 7.65 32.11 14.16
C MET A 1 7.28 30.94 15.04
N THR A 2 6.03 30.48 14.94
CA THR A 2 5.55 29.34 15.73
C THR A 2 5.99 28.08 15.02
N ASP A 3 6.89 27.34 15.65
CA ASP A 3 7.13 25.93 15.36
C ASP A 3 5.79 25.20 15.45
N GLU A 4 5.21 24.88 14.30
CA GLU A 4 4.11 23.92 14.20
C GLU A 4 4.65 22.56 14.64
N MET A 5 4.37 22.22 15.89
CA MET A 5 4.58 20.89 16.45
C MET A 5 3.75 19.91 15.62
N ALA A 6 4.38 19.24 14.65
CA ALA A 6 3.78 18.16 13.90
C ALA A 6 3.21 17.13 14.90
N ASN A 7 1.90 16.93 14.83
CA ASN A 7 1.20 15.96 15.66
C ASN A 7 1.78 14.57 15.36
N PRO A 8 2.24 13.76 16.34
CA PRO A 8 2.76 12.43 16.09
C PRO A 8 1.72 11.49 15.43
N ASP A 9 0.44 11.84 15.49
CA ASP A 9 -0.64 11.16 14.76
C ASP A 9 -0.76 11.53 13.27
N ASP A 10 -0.04 12.57 12.80
CA ASP A 10 -0.01 13.02 11.40
C ASP A 10 0.98 12.22 10.53
N ALA A 11 1.77 11.32 11.15
CA ALA A 11 2.68 10.41 10.44
C ALA A 11 1.96 9.21 9.79
N ARG A 12 0.63 9.09 9.96
CA ARG A 12 -0.18 8.00 9.41
C ARG A 12 -0.27 8.14 7.88
N GLY A 13 0.58 7.41 7.16
CA GLY A 13 0.54 7.32 5.69
C GLY A 13 1.59 8.13 4.93
N LEU A 14 2.55 8.77 5.61
CA LEU A 14 3.57 9.60 4.96
C LEU A 14 4.78 8.82 4.40
N ILE A 15 4.92 7.54 4.74
CA ILE A 15 5.98 6.72 4.14
C ILE A 15 5.46 6.19 2.80
N LEU A 16 5.90 6.80 1.71
CA LEU A 16 5.66 6.36 0.32
C LEU A 16 7.02 6.14 -0.37
N ILE A 17 7.03 5.35 -1.44
CA ILE A 17 8.21 5.21 -2.31
C ILE A 17 8.28 6.47 -3.17
N GLU A 18 9.44 7.13 -3.15
CA GLU A 18 9.68 8.36 -3.91
C GLU A 18 9.58 8.10 -5.42
N GLY A 19 9.07 9.08 -6.17
CA GLY A 19 8.86 8.98 -7.62
C GLY A 19 7.62 8.21 -8.05
N LEU A 20 6.91 7.54 -7.13
CA LEU A 20 5.68 6.81 -7.45
C LEU A 20 4.42 7.64 -7.20
N ALA A 21 3.36 7.31 -7.94
CA ALA A 21 2.05 7.93 -7.78
C ALA A 21 1.50 7.74 -6.36
N ARG A 22 0.87 8.78 -5.83
CA ARG A 22 0.26 8.79 -4.49
C ARG A 22 -1.23 8.48 -4.50
N GLN A 23 -1.84 8.45 -5.67
CA GLN A 23 -3.28 8.25 -5.85
C GLN A 23 -3.51 7.17 -6.90
N CYS A 24 -4.60 6.43 -6.72
CA CYS A 24 -5.08 5.45 -7.69
C CYS A 24 -5.48 6.16 -8.98
N LEU A 25 -4.91 5.75 -10.12
CA LEU A 25 -5.26 6.32 -11.43
C LEU A 25 -6.77 6.20 -11.74
N ARG A 26 -7.40 5.10 -11.31
CA ARG A 26 -8.80 4.78 -11.67
C ARG A 26 -9.83 5.51 -10.79
N CYS A 27 -9.61 5.57 -9.48
CA CYS A 27 -10.62 6.05 -8.53
C CYS A 27 -10.18 7.25 -7.68
N GLY A 28 -8.93 7.74 -7.86
CA GLY A 28 -8.41 8.92 -7.15
C GLY A 28 -8.11 8.71 -5.66
N LYS A 29 -8.41 7.55 -5.08
CA LYS A 29 -8.10 7.24 -3.67
C LYS A 29 -6.59 7.31 -3.41
N ASN A 30 -6.21 7.81 -2.24
CA ASN A 30 -4.82 7.80 -1.78
C ASN A 30 -4.30 6.36 -1.67
N LEU A 31 -3.05 6.17 -2.08
CA LEU A 31 -2.33 4.90 -1.99
C LEU A 31 -1.45 4.88 -0.76
N CYS A 32 -1.38 3.73 -0.10
CA CYS A 32 -0.33 3.48 0.89
C CYS A 32 0.89 2.81 0.24
N MET A 33 2.03 2.82 0.93
CA MET A 33 3.26 2.16 0.45
C MET A 33 3.06 0.69 0.12
N ARG A 34 2.27 -0.06 0.92
CA ARG A 34 2.00 -1.47 0.59
C ARG A 34 1.28 -1.62 -0.75
N GLN A 35 0.36 -0.74 -1.09
CA GLN A 35 -0.27 -0.73 -2.41
C GLN A 35 0.72 -0.37 -3.51
N GLN A 36 1.62 0.58 -3.28
CA GLN A 36 2.71 0.88 -4.24
C GLN A 36 3.59 -0.36 -4.48
N VAL A 37 3.97 -1.08 -3.42
CA VAL A 37 4.74 -2.32 -3.53
C VAL A 37 3.97 -3.42 -4.29
N LEU A 38 2.66 -3.56 -4.09
CA LEU A 38 1.85 -4.54 -4.82
C LEU A 38 1.85 -4.26 -6.33
N ASN A 39 1.74 -2.99 -6.74
CA ASN A 39 1.81 -2.62 -8.15
C ASN A 39 3.19 -2.92 -8.74
N LEU A 40 4.27 -2.53 -8.04
CA LEU A 40 5.63 -2.85 -8.47
C LEU A 40 5.88 -4.37 -8.58
N ALA A 41 5.33 -5.15 -7.66
CA ALA A 41 5.44 -6.61 -7.67
C ALA A 41 4.75 -7.26 -8.89
N LEU A 42 3.76 -6.58 -9.46
CA LEU A 42 3.12 -6.94 -10.73
C LEU A 42 3.84 -6.34 -11.95
N GLY A 43 4.93 -5.60 -11.75
CA GLY A 43 5.64 -4.92 -12.84
C GLY A 43 4.95 -3.65 -13.33
N VAL A 44 4.08 -3.04 -12.50
CA VAL A 44 3.37 -1.81 -12.83
C VAL A 44 3.99 -0.63 -12.07
N ASP A 45 4.63 0.29 -12.79
CA ASP A 45 5.27 1.50 -12.25
C ASP A 45 4.82 2.80 -12.95
N ASP A 46 4.31 2.73 -14.17
CA ASP A 46 3.78 3.88 -14.92
C ASP A 46 2.48 4.47 -14.32
N TYR A 47 1.61 3.61 -13.79
CA TYR A 47 0.36 4.00 -13.16
C TYR A 47 0.05 3.09 -11.99
N LEU A 48 -0.34 3.66 -10.86
CA LEU A 48 -0.63 2.84 -9.68
C LEU A 48 -2.13 2.76 -9.41
N LEU A 49 -2.58 1.59 -8.99
CA LEU A 49 -3.96 1.32 -8.63
C LEU A 49 -4.08 0.97 -7.14
N CYS A 50 -5.19 1.34 -6.52
CA CYS A 50 -5.52 0.85 -5.18
C CYS A 50 -5.86 -0.64 -5.26
N LEU A 51 -5.87 -1.32 -4.11
CA LEU A 51 -6.08 -2.78 -4.06
C LEU A 51 -7.33 -3.24 -4.82
N PHE A 52 -8.45 -2.54 -4.69
CA PHE A 52 -9.71 -2.91 -5.35
C PHE A 52 -9.63 -2.74 -6.87
N CYS A 53 -9.13 -1.60 -7.35
CA CYS A 53 -8.98 -1.39 -8.79
C CYS A 53 -7.93 -2.34 -9.38
N LEU A 54 -6.87 -2.63 -8.64
CA LEU A 54 -5.83 -3.58 -9.06
C LEU A 54 -6.36 -5.01 -9.10
N SER A 55 -7.20 -5.41 -8.14
CA SER A 55 -7.81 -6.74 -8.14
C SER A 55 -8.81 -6.92 -9.29
N GLU A 56 -9.62 -5.89 -9.57
CA GLU A 56 -10.48 -5.87 -10.76
C GLU A 56 -9.66 -6.00 -12.05
N ASP A 57 -8.55 -5.26 -12.15
CA ASP A 57 -7.65 -5.30 -13.32
C ASP A 57 -7.02 -6.68 -13.55
N ASN A 58 -6.83 -7.44 -12.46
CA ASN A 58 -6.28 -8.79 -12.48
C ASN A 58 -7.36 -9.89 -12.46
N GLY A 59 -8.65 -9.54 -12.56
CA GLY A 59 -9.76 -10.50 -12.53
C GLY A 59 -9.88 -11.30 -11.23
N LYS A 60 -9.46 -10.73 -10.09
CA LYS A 60 -9.43 -11.39 -8.77
C LYS A 60 -10.20 -10.61 -7.72
N GLY A 61 -10.54 -11.27 -6.62
CA GLY A 61 -10.99 -10.57 -5.42
C GLY A 61 -9.84 -9.79 -4.73
N PRO A 62 -10.10 -8.68 -4.02
CA PRO A 62 -9.07 -7.93 -3.30
C PRO A 62 -8.28 -8.78 -2.29
N ALA A 63 -8.97 -9.62 -1.52
CA ALA A 63 -8.35 -10.52 -0.55
C ALA A 63 -7.53 -11.62 -1.22
N GLU A 64 -8.02 -12.15 -2.34
CA GLU A 64 -7.34 -13.17 -3.13
C GLU A 64 -6.06 -12.63 -3.77
N LEU A 65 -6.12 -11.43 -4.35
CA LEU A 65 -4.95 -10.77 -4.90
C LEU A 65 -3.87 -10.56 -3.82
N LEU A 66 -4.26 -10.04 -2.64
CA LEU A 66 -3.37 -9.92 -1.49
C LEU A 66 -2.75 -11.25 -1.08
N ALA A 67 -3.53 -12.32 -0.99
CA ALA A 67 -3.04 -13.65 -0.62
C ALA A 67 -2.04 -14.21 -1.65
N SER A 68 -2.19 -13.85 -2.94
CA SER A 68 -1.25 -14.26 -3.99
C SER A 68 0.04 -13.45 -4.01
N LEU A 69 -0.03 -12.13 -3.76
CA LEU A 69 1.13 -11.23 -3.85
C LEU A 69 1.89 -11.07 -2.54
N GLY A 70 1.21 -11.19 -1.39
CA GLY A 70 1.83 -11.03 -0.07
C GLY A 70 3.04 -11.95 0.13
N PRO A 71 2.91 -13.28 -0.07
CA PRO A 71 4.04 -14.20 0.04
C PRO A 71 5.16 -13.91 -0.97
N TYR A 72 4.79 -13.54 -2.21
CA TYR A 72 5.76 -13.17 -3.23
C TYR A 72 6.58 -11.95 -2.81
N VAL A 73 5.92 -10.88 -2.38
CA VAL A 73 6.55 -9.64 -1.89
C VAL A 73 7.51 -9.92 -0.74
N GLN A 74 7.15 -10.82 0.18
CA GLN A 74 7.99 -11.17 1.32
C GLN A 74 9.20 -12.01 0.95
N SER A 75 9.07 -12.90 -0.04
CA SER A 75 10.18 -13.71 -0.53
C SER A 75 11.26 -12.88 -1.24
N ARG A 76 10.92 -11.67 -1.70
CA ARG A 76 11.79 -10.79 -2.48
C ARG A 76 12.30 -9.64 -1.61
N GLN A 77 13.60 -9.69 -1.25
CA GLN A 77 14.21 -8.73 -0.33
C GLN A 77 14.01 -7.25 -0.73
N CYS A 78 14.03 -6.94 -2.02
CA CYS A 78 13.80 -5.59 -2.54
C CYS A 78 12.41 -5.05 -2.17
N PHE A 79 11.36 -5.86 -2.36
CA PHE A 79 9.99 -5.48 -2.01
C PHE A 79 9.74 -5.57 -0.51
N TYR A 80 10.26 -6.61 0.15
CA TYR A 80 10.07 -6.82 1.58
C TYR A 80 10.64 -5.66 2.43
N LYS A 81 11.80 -5.11 2.06
CA LYS A 81 12.42 -3.97 2.76
C LYS A 81 11.49 -2.76 2.81
N GLU A 82 10.79 -2.47 1.72
CA GLU A 82 9.82 -1.36 1.67
C GLU A 82 8.52 -1.77 2.38
N TRP A 83 8.01 -2.97 2.13
CA TRP A 83 6.78 -3.50 2.75
C TRP A 83 6.76 -3.40 4.28
N ARG A 84 7.90 -3.72 4.93
CA ARG A 84 8.03 -3.74 6.40
C ARG A 84 8.20 -2.37 7.05
N LYS A 85 8.52 -1.31 6.28
CA LYS A 85 8.52 0.07 6.82
C LYS A 85 7.12 0.50 7.25
N TYR A 86 6.12 -0.15 6.67
CA TYR A 86 4.73 0.05 6.98
C TYR A 86 4.29 -0.89 8.12
N GLY A 87 4.46 -0.39 9.35
CA GLY A 87 4.67 -1.21 10.55
C GLY A 87 3.42 -1.87 11.18
N SER A 88 2.20 -1.34 10.98
CA SER A 88 1.00 -1.97 11.54
C SER A 88 -0.30 -1.49 10.88
N GLU A 89 -1.41 -2.19 11.15
CA GLU A 89 -2.76 -1.81 10.69
C GLU A 89 -3.12 -0.37 11.05
N ALA A 90 -2.62 0.15 12.19
CA ALA A 90 -2.86 1.53 12.63
C ALA A 90 -2.26 2.58 11.69
N ALA A 91 -1.30 2.20 10.84
CA ALA A 91 -0.71 3.10 9.84
C ALA A 91 -1.54 3.17 8.54
N CYS A 92 -2.56 2.31 8.37
CA CYS A 92 -3.45 2.28 7.20
C CYS A 92 -4.22 3.61 7.05
N PRO A 93 -4.09 4.36 5.93
CA PRO A 93 -4.81 5.62 5.75
C PRO A 93 -6.30 5.42 5.44
N ASP A 94 -6.69 4.22 4.99
CA ASP A 94 -8.08 3.90 4.65
C ASP A 94 -8.48 2.54 5.25
N PRO A 95 -8.62 2.42 6.58
CA PRO A 95 -8.96 1.15 7.23
C PRO A 95 -10.41 0.71 6.93
N LEU A 96 -11.30 1.63 6.55
CA LEU A 96 -12.69 1.34 6.22
C LEU A 96 -12.88 0.98 4.73
N GLY A 97 -12.06 1.53 3.84
CA GLY A 97 -12.10 1.31 2.40
C GLY A 97 -10.97 0.44 1.85
N CYS A 98 -10.26 -0.29 2.72
CA CYS A 98 -9.21 -1.27 2.40
C CYS A 98 -9.40 -2.56 3.23
N LEU A 99 -8.45 -3.50 3.11
CA LEU A 99 -8.45 -4.77 3.86
C LEU A 99 -7.23 -4.86 4.81
N PRO A 100 -7.14 -4.02 5.87
CA PRO A 100 -5.97 -3.98 6.75
C PRO A 100 -5.71 -5.34 7.42
N LYS A 101 -6.72 -5.99 8.00
CA LYS A 101 -6.56 -7.32 8.65
C LYS A 101 -5.90 -8.34 7.73
N ASN A 102 -6.36 -8.42 6.48
CA ASN A 102 -5.77 -9.32 5.48
C ASN A 102 -4.40 -8.85 5.01
N CYS A 103 -4.19 -7.53 4.85
CA CYS A 103 -2.91 -7.00 4.40
C CYS A 103 -1.80 -7.25 5.43
N PHE A 104 -2.13 -7.26 6.71
CA PHE A 104 -1.20 -7.48 7.82
C PHE A 104 -1.19 -8.91 8.37
N SER A 105 -2.05 -9.81 7.90
CA SER A 105 -2.02 -11.23 8.33
C SER A 105 -0.79 -12.00 7.85
N PHE A 106 0.03 -11.40 6.99
CA PHE A 106 1.22 -12.03 6.43
C PHE A 106 2.53 -11.52 7.07
N THR A 107 2.49 -10.64 8.09
CA THR A 107 3.70 -10.02 8.67
C THR A 107 4.58 -10.97 9.48
#